data_AF-A0A7L0ZPP2-F1
#
_entry.id   AF-A0A7L0ZPP2-F1
#
_cell.length_a   1.000
_cell.length_b   1.000
_cell.length_c   1.000
_cell.angle_alpha   90.00
_cell.angle_beta   90.00
_cell.angle_gamma   90.00
#
_symmetry.space_group_name_H-M   'P 1'
#
loop_
_entity.id
_entity.type
_entity.pdbx_description
1 polymer ?
#
loop_
_entity_poly.entity_id
_entity_poly.type
_entity_poly.pdbx_seq_one_letter_code
_entity_poly.pdbx_strand_id
1 'polypeptide(L)'
;MGDLILNVDLTAPERPPKKERGNRKHQSFVRRRRELERRGVLRQKQLPPNPGGPRRTAAKPPRSCPKENGSAGTGVPSKTKGRRGQGAAQGAAGAPPVPHDGPAKTKGKGLGAAGGTPESSGAPSAAQSGRAKTKGRGRGAVAGAPPAPTKLLAMDCEMVGTGPGGRTSALARCSIVSYEGDVVYDRYVRPEAPIVDYRTRWSGIRRHHMDRAVPFGQAQRQVLRILAGKVVVGHAIHNDFKALRYSHPKALTRDTSRIPLLNRRGGFPENAAVSLKRLTKALLNQDIQVGTSGHSSVEDARATMELYKVVEEEWEQFLLQNP
;
A
#
# COMPACT_ATOMS: atom_id res chain seq x y z
N MET A 1 -14.50 21.80 -88.58
CA MET A 1 -13.15 21.98 -87.99
C MET A 1 -13.27 22.99 -86.87
N GLY A 2 -13.02 22.56 -85.63
CA GLY A 2 -13.02 23.41 -84.44
C GLY A 2 -13.94 22.89 -83.34
N ASP A 3 -13.58 21.76 -82.74
CA ASP A 3 -14.21 21.28 -81.51
C ASP A 3 -13.98 22.28 -80.36
N LEU A 4 -15.08 22.70 -79.73
CA LEU A 4 -15.09 23.50 -78.52
C LEU A 4 -14.77 22.58 -77.33
N ILE A 5 -13.50 22.50 -76.93
CA ILE A 5 -13.11 21.77 -75.72
C ILE A 5 -13.38 22.66 -74.49
N LEU A 6 -14.38 22.26 -73.70
CA LEU A 6 -14.66 22.79 -72.37
C LEU A 6 -13.51 22.39 -71.41
N ASN A 7 -12.74 23.36 -70.93
CA ASN A 7 -11.85 23.17 -69.79
C ASN A 7 -12.68 23.06 -68.50
N VAL A 8 -13.01 21.83 -68.11
CA VAL A 8 -13.51 21.53 -66.76
C VAL A 8 -12.30 21.22 -65.88
N ASP A 9 -11.93 22.19 -65.04
CA ASP A 9 -10.92 22.06 -64.01
C ASP A 9 -11.42 21.08 -62.92
N LEU A 10 -10.86 19.87 -62.90
CA LEU A 10 -11.11 18.83 -61.89
C LEU A 10 -9.94 18.66 -60.92
N THR A 11 -9.30 19.76 -60.53
CA THR A 11 -8.35 19.72 -59.41
C THR A 11 -9.09 19.86 -58.07
N ALA A 12 -9.33 18.72 -57.42
CA ALA A 12 -9.83 18.68 -56.05
C ALA A 12 -8.86 19.44 -55.12
N PRO A 13 -9.35 20.25 -54.16
CA PRO A 13 -8.47 20.92 -53.21
C PRO A 13 -7.76 19.87 -52.35
N GLU A 14 -6.43 19.84 -52.41
CA GLU A 14 -5.61 19.03 -51.51
C GLU A 14 -5.99 19.37 -50.06
N ARG A 15 -6.53 18.37 -49.34
CA ARG A 15 -6.82 18.51 -47.92
C ARG A 15 -5.48 18.67 -47.20
N PRO A 16 -5.29 19.70 -46.36
CA PRO A 16 -4.07 19.84 -45.60
C PRO A 16 -3.87 18.60 -44.70
N PRO A 17 -2.62 18.16 -44.47
CA PRO A 17 -2.37 16.98 -43.65
C PRO A 17 -3.03 17.17 -42.28
N LYS A 18 -3.86 16.20 -41.88
CA LYS A 18 -4.50 16.17 -40.57
C LYS A 18 -3.41 16.36 -39.50
N LYS A 19 -3.38 17.52 -38.86
CA LYS A 19 -2.63 17.71 -37.61
C LYS A 19 -3.26 16.77 -36.59
N GLU A 20 -2.63 15.64 -36.31
CA GLU A 20 -2.94 14.86 -35.13
C GLU A 20 -2.73 15.77 -33.91
N ARG A 21 -3.82 16.34 -33.40
CA ARG A 21 -3.84 17.00 -32.10
C ARG A 21 -3.75 15.91 -31.04
N GLY A 22 -2.55 15.33 -30.90
CA GLY A 22 -2.21 14.56 -29.72
C GLY A 22 -2.43 15.44 -28.49
N ASN A 23 -3.05 14.87 -27.46
CA ASN A 23 -3.25 15.48 -26.13
C ASN A 23 -1.97 16.24 -25.70
N ARG A 24 -2.07 17.41 -25.03
CA ARG A 24 -0.89 18.23 -24.60
C ARG A 24 0.21 17.38 -23.98
N LYS A 25 -0.18 16.34 -23.22
CA LYS A 25 0.73 15.35 -22.64
C LYS A 25 1.56 14.57 -23.67
N HIS A 26 0.94 14.14 -24.78
CA HIS A 26 1.60 13.46 -25.88
C HIS A 26 2.59 14.40 -26.60
N GLN A 27 2.22 15.66 -26.84
CA GLN A 27 3.12 16.62 -27.47
C GLN A 27 4.34 16.94 -26.59
N SER A 28 4.12 17.10 -25.28
CA SER A 28 5.20 17.26 -24.30
C SER A 28 6.11 16.04 -24.24
N PHE A 29 5.55 14.83 -24.31
CA PHE A 29 6.32 13.58 -24.37
C PHE A 29 7.18 13.49 -25.63
N VAL A 30 6.61 13.77 -26.80
CA VAL A 30 7.33 13.75 -28.09
C VAL A 30 8.46 14.79 -28.10
N ARG A 31 8.23 16.00 -27.57
CA ARG A 31 9.28 17.02 -27.43
C ARG A 31 10.41 16.57 -26.49
N ARG A 32 10.08 16.05 -25.30
CA ARG A 32 11.06 15.56 -24.32
C ARG A 32 11.87 14.39 -24.86
N ARG A 33 11.24 13.48 -25.61
CA ARG A 33 11.91 12.34 -26.25
C ARG A 33 12.92 12.81 -27.31
N ARG A 34 12.52 13.71 -28.21
CA ARG A 34 13.41 14.29 -29.24
C ARG A 34 14.61 15.01 -28.62
N GLU A 35 14.41 15.69 -27.49
CA GLU A 35 15.49 16.34 -26.75
C GLU A 35 16.49 15.32 -26.18
N LEU A 36 16.00 14.23 -25.61
CA LEU A 36 16.85 13.15 -25.07
C LEU A 36 17.58 12.37 -26.17
N GLU A 37 16.97 12.24 -27.35
CA GLU A 37 17.61 11.68 -28.56
C GLU A 37 18.75 12.58 -29.05
N ARG A 38 18.55 13.91 -29.14
CA ARG A 38 19.63 14.86 -29.48
C ARG A 38 20.77 14.87 -28.46
N ARG A 39 20.46 14.67 -27.18
CA ARG A 39 21.45 14.59 -26.11
C ARG A 39 22.15 13.22 -26.04
N GLY A 40 21.81 12.27 -26.92
CA GLY A 40 22.42 10.94 -26.97
C GLY A 40 22.12 10.05 -25.75
N VAL A 41 21.11 10.41 -24.95
CA VAL A 41 20.76 9.71 -23.69
C VAL A 41 19.88 8.48 -23.97
N LEU A 42 19.20 8.45 -25.12
CA LEU A 42 18.38 7.31 -25.58
C LEU A 42 19.18 6.45 -26.58
N ARG A 43 19.44 5.19 -26.23
CA ARG A 43 20.00 4.21 -27.19
C ARG A 43 18.94 3.78 -28.20
N GLN A 44 19.29 3.83 -29.48
CA GLN A 44 18.43 3.44 -30.59
C GLN A 44 18.35 1.91 -30.69
N LYS A 45 17.46 1.28 -29.93
CA LYS A 45 16.99 -0.10 -30.21
C LYS A 45 15.70 -0.39 -29.48
N GLN A 46 14.61 -0.37 -30.25
CA GLN A 46 13.41 -1.22 -30.20
C GLN A 46 12.29 -0.47 -30.95
N LEU A 47 12.19 -0.70 -32.26
CA LEU A 47 11.02 -0.38 -33.05
C LEU A 47 10.09 -1.62 -33.05
N PRO A 48 8.75 -1.46 -32.98
CA PRO A 48 7.85 -2.57 -33.32
C PRO A 48 7.97 -2.90 -34.82
N PRO A 49 7.68 -4.15 -35.24
CA PRO A 49 7.76 -4.54 -36.64
C PRO A 49 6.70 -3.82 -37.48
N ASN A 50 7.10 -3.36 -38.66
CA ASN A 50 6.23 -2.70 -39.64
C ASN A 50 5.34 -3.74 -40.36
N PRO A 51 4.00 -3.59 -40.42
CA PRO A 51 3.16 -4.44 -41.24
C PRO A 51 3.22 -3.96 -42.69
N GLY A 52 4.16 -4.50 -43.47
CA GLY A 52 4.22 -4.25 -44.92
C GLY A 52 5.64 -4.08 -45.45
N GLY A 53 6.32 -5.19 -45.71
CA GLY A 53 7.61 -5.21 -46.42
C GLY A 53 8.07 -6.64 -46.70
N PRO A 54 8.67 -6.92 -47.87
CA PRO A 54 8.77 -8.27 -48.40
C PRO A 54 9.78 -9.15 -47.65
N ARG A 55 9.39 -10.43 -47.51
CA ARG A 55 10.14 -11.52 -46.86
C ARG A 55 11.54 -11.67 -47.49
N ARG A 56 12.60 -11.59 -46.68
CA ARG A 56 13.94 -12.09 -47.04
C ARG A 56 14.33 -13.24 -46.12
N THR A 57 14.94 -14.24 -46.74
CA THR A 57 15.19 -15.60 -46.28
C THR A 57 16.33 -15.71 -45.27
N ALA A 58 16.30 -16.80 -44.50
CA ALA A 58 17.21 -17.12 -43.41
C ALA A 58 18.63 -17.46 -43.88
N ALA A 59 19.63 -17.05 -43.09
CA ALA A 59 21.00 -17.56 -43.18
C ALA A 59 21.57 -17.85 -41.77
N LYS A 60 22.25 -19.00 -41.65
CA LYS A 60 22.82 -19.63 -40.44
C LYS A 60 23.97 -18.82 -39.80
N PRO A 61 24.33 -19.09 -38.52
CA PRO A 61 25.44 -18.43 -37.84
C PRO A 61 26.77 -19.19 -38.03
N PRO A 62 27.93 -18.51 -37.98
CA PRO A 62 29.19 -19.17 -37.71
C PRO A 62 29.64 -19.01 -36.24
N ARG A 63 30.53 -19.93 -35.89
CA ARG A 63 31.01 -20.34 -34.56
C ARG A 63 32.20 -19.52 -34.06
N SER A 64 32.48 -19.76 -32.78
CA SER A 64 33.80 -19.91 -32.11
C SER A 64 34.45 -18.72 -31.40
N CYS A 65 34.85 -19.01 -30.16
CA CYS A 65 35.75 -18.27 -29.29
C CYS A 65 37.20 -18.35 -29.80
N PRO A 66 38.11 -17.57 -29.21
CA PRO A 66 39.18 -18.22 -28.45
C PRO A 66 39.37 -17.66 -27.03
N LYS A 67 39.86 -18.55 -26.16
CA LYS A 67 40.43 -18.30 -24.85
C LYS A 67 41.81 -17.64 -25.01
N GLU A 68 42.24 -16.86 -24.02
CA GLU A 68 43.60 -17.00 -23.48
C GLU A 68 43.71 -16.44 -22.04
N ASN A 69 44.50 -17.17 -21.25
CA ASN A 69 44.85 -16.96 -19.85
C ASN A 69 46.10 -16.06 -19.74
N GLY A 70 46.29 -15.41 -18.59
CA GLY A 70 47.61 -14.87 -18.24
C GLY A 70 47.60 -14.15 -16.89
N SER A 71 48.38 -14.68 -15.94
CA SER A 71 48.44 -14.31 -14.53
C SER A 71 49.45 -13.21 -14.19
N ALA A 72 49.32 -12.72 -12.96
CA ALA A 72 50.37 -12.30 -12.02
C ALA A 72 50.79 -10.82 -11.98
N GLY A 73 50.93 -10.34 -10.74
CA GLY A 73 52.07 -9.50 -10.36
C GLY A 73 51.78 -8.09 -9.85
N THR A 74 51.79 -7.94 -8.52
CA THR A 74 52.53 -6.91 -7.75
C THR A 74 52.31 -5.41 -8.00
N GLY A 75 52.10 -4.64 -6.92
CA GLY A 75 52.51 -3.23 -6.89
C GLY A 75 51.75 -2.31 -5.93
N VAL A 76 52.16 -2.29 -4.67
CA VAL A 76 51.92 -1.17 -3.75
C VAL A 76 52.80 0.02 -4.20
N PRO A 77 52.36 1.27 -4.02
CA PRO A 77 53.14 2.12 -3.11
C PRO A 77 52.28 2.98 -2.17
N SER A 78 52.67 2.94 -0.91
CA SER A 78 52.41 3.92 0.14
C SER A 78 53.22 5.20 -0.06
N LYS A 79 52.68 6.36 0.37
CA LYS A 79 53.38 7.48 1.06
C LYS A 79 52.31 8.53 1.47
N THR A 80 52.04 8.72 2.78
CA THR A 80 52.52 9.82 3.67
C THR A 80 52.24 11.22 3.13
N LYS A 81 51.80 12.25 3.85
CA LYS A 81 51.93 12.67 5.26
C LYS A 81 51.07 13.95 5.41
N GLY A 82 50.54 14.26 6.60
CA GLY A 82 49.99 15.59 6.88
C GLY A 82 49.24 15.64 8.21
N ARG A 83 49.89 16.19 9.23
CA ARG A 83 49.49 16.23 10.64
C ARG A 83 49.30 17.70 11.04
N ARG A 84 48.45 17.94 12.05
CA ARG A 84 48.21 19.19 12.84
C ARG A 84 47.19 20.17 12.21
N GLY A 85 46.34 20.85 12.98
CA GLY A 85 46.43 21.14 14.42
C GLY A 85 45.08 21.45 15.09
N GLN A 86 45.16 21.47 16.41
CA GLN A 86 44.17 21.95 17.37
C GLN A 86 44.03 23.47 17.28
N GLY A 87 42.84 23.99 17.58
CA GLY A 87 42.57 25.40 17.82
C GLY A 87 41.20 25.56 18.46
N ALA A 88 41.19 25.94 19.75
CA ALA A 88 40.03 26.28 20.54
C ALA A 88 39.76 27.79 20.50
N ALA A 89 38.47 28.19 20.50
CA ALA A 89 37.89 29.45 21.00
C ALA A 89 36.37 29.37 20.74
N GLN A 90 35.47 29.30 21.74
CA GLN A 90 34.97 30.36 22.63
C GLN A 90 34.20 31.50 21.93
N GLY A 91 32.96 31.73 22.41
CA GLY A 91 32.00 32.79 22.02
C GLY A 91 30.61 32.20 21.75
N ALA A 92 29.71 31.97 22.72
CA ALA A 92 29.00 32.88 23.63
C ALA A 92 28.01 33.84 22.94
N ALA A 93 26.82 33.96 23.56
CA ALA A 93 25.61 34.76 23.24
C ALA A 93 24.57 34.06 22.34
N GLY A 94 23.29 33.95 22.69
CA GLY A 94 22.56 34.34 23.89
C GLY A 94 21.11 33.89 23.71
N ALA A 95 20.58 33.15 24.68
CA ALA A 95 19.16 32.80 24.77
C ALA A 95 18.44 33.85 25.64
N PRO A 96 17.28 34.38 25.24
CA PRO A 96 16.44 35.13 26.15
C PRO A 96 15.52 34.19 26.97
N PRO A 97 15.23 34.51 28.24
CA PRO A 97 14.39 33.71 29.11
C PRO A 97 12.88 34.02 28.95
N VAL A 98 12.09 33.05 29.42
CA VAL A 98 10.64 33.04 29.69
C VAL A 98 10.05 34.32 30.31
N PRO A 99 8.72 34.46 30.24
CA PRO A 99 8.01 34.57 31.52
C PRO A 99 6.89 33.53 31.66
N HIS A 100 6.90 32.90 32.84
CA HIS A 100 5.73 32.33 33.48
C HIS A 100 4.77 33.44 33.87
N ASP A 101 3.48 33.28 33.58
CA ASP A 101 2.41 33.96 34.30
C ASP A 101 1.21 33.01 34.47
N GLY A 102 0.98 32.61 35.72
CA GLY A 102 -0.32 32.33 36.30
C GLY A 102 -0.33 33.02 37.66
N PRO A 103 -1.44 33.66 38.08
CA PRO A 103 -2.32 32.94 39.02
C PRO A 103 -3.82 33.38 39.02
N ALA A 104 -4.70 32.48 39.46
CA ALA A 104 -5.93 32.72 40.28
C ALA A 104 -6.82 31.45 40.21
N LYS A 105 -6.96 30.61 41.23
CA LYS A 105 -7.72 30.74 42.49
C LYS A 105 -9.10 31.41 42.34
N THR A 106 -10.16 30.59 42.31
CA THR A 106 -11.42 30.87 43.00
C THR A 106 -11.87 29.64 43.79
N LYS A 107 -12.27 29.90 45.04
CA LYS A 107 -12.84 28.97 46.02
C LYS A 107 -14.35 28.87 45.80
N GLY A 108 -14.93 27.70 46.04
CA GLY A 108 -16.35 27.51 46.32
C GLY A 108 -16.55 26.27 47.20
N LYS A 109 -17.08 26.47 48.41
CA LYS A 109 -17.36 25.50 49.49
C LYS A 109 -18.86 25.17 49.54
N GLY A 110 -19.19 23.98 50.06
CA GLY A 110 -20.48 23.54 50.64
C GLY A 110 -20.69 22.04 50.38
N LEU A 111 -20.58 21.07 51.31
CA LEU A 111 -21.29 20.80 52.57
C LEU A 111 -22.83 20.82 52.37
N GLY A 112 -23.63 19.79 52.71
CA GLY A 112 -23.41 18.64 53.58
C GLY A 112 -24.41 17.48 53.38
N ALA A 113 -24.47 16.61 54.39
CA ALA A 113 -24.79 15.19 54.35
C ALA A 113 -26.02 14.78 55.20
N ALA A 114 -26.15 13.45 55.38
CA ALA A 114 -26.99 12.66 56.32
C ALA A 114 -28.36 12.21 55.77
N GLY A 115 -28.87 10.99 55.99
CA GLY A 115 -28.51 9.77 56.74
C GLY A 115 -29.54 8.68 56.32
N GLY A 116 -29.58 7.40 56.72
CA GLY A 116 -28.90 6.57 57.70
C GLY A 116 -29.32 5.09 57.49
N THR A 117 -28.68 4.22 58.27
CA THR A 117 -28.64 2.73 58.36
C THR A 117 -29.96 2.06 58.88
N PRO A 118 -30.11 0.74 59.20
CA PRO A 118 -29.07 -0.30 59.45
C PRO A 118 -29.37 -1.81 59.11
N GLU A 119 -28.40 -2.66 59.49
CA GLU A 119 -28.48 -4.11 59.90
C GLU A 119 -28.63 -5.20 58.80
N SER A 120 -28.04 -6.40 58.88
CA SER A 120 -27.50 -7.22 59.99
C SER A 120 -26.47 -8.28 59.52
N SER A 121 -25.83 -8.89 60.51
CA SER A 121 -24.68 -9.81 60.55
C SER A 121 -24.99 -11.30 60.30
N GLY A 122 -23.93 -12.09 60.00
CA GLY A 122 -23.90 -13.53 60.31
C GLY A 122 -22.96 -14.39 59.44
N ALA A 123 -21.81 -14.78 59.99
CA ALA A 123 -21.08 -16.01 59.60
C ALA A 123 -21.62 -17.18 60.47
N PRO A 124 -21.48 -18.47 60.08
CA PRO A 124 -20.21 -19.18 60.29
C PRO A 124 -19.90 -20.41 59.39
N SER A 125 -18.66 -20.89 59.55
CA SER A 125 -18.17 -22.29 59.57
C SER A 125 -17.92 -23.09 58.28
N ALA A 126 -16.75 -23.73 58.31
CA ALA A 126 -16.21 -24.71 57.39
C ALA A 126 -16.89 -26.09 57.50
N ALA A 127 -16.95 -26.79 56.37
CA ALA A 127 -16.94 -28.26 56.31
C ALA A 127 -16.44 -28.72 54.92
N GLN A 128 -15.46 -29.61 54.93
CA GLN A 128 -14.98 -30.37 53.78
C GLN A 128 -16.02 -31.42 53.37
N SER A 129 -16.21 -31.61 52.06
CA SER A 129 -16.64 -32.88 51.47
C SER A 129 -16.34 -32.85 49.97
N GLY A 130 -15.50 -33.78 49.52
CA GLY A 130 -15.09 -33.91 48.13
C GLY A 130 -16.18 -34.56 47.28
N ARG A 131 -16.25 -34.16 46.00
CA ARG A 131 -16.71 -35.05 44.93
C ARG A 131 -16.09 -34.67 43.58
N ALA A 132 -15.80 -35.73 42.83
CA ALA A 132 -14.89 -35.80 41.71
C ALA A 132 -15.44 -35.30 40.36
N LYS A 133 -14.49 -35.02 39.46
CA LYS A 133 -14.56 -35.03 37.97
C LYS A 133 -15.58 -34.06 37.35
N THR A 134 -15.12 -33.15 36.48
CA THR A 134 -14.86 -33.49 35.08
C THR A 134 -13.83 -32.55 34.46
N LYS A 135 -12.86 -33.13 33.75
CA LYS A 135 -11.98 -32.41 32.83
C LYS A 135 -12.85 -31.76 31.77
N GLY A 136 -12.94 -30.43 31.78
CA GLY A 136 -13.41 -29.65 30.64
C GLY A 136 -12.46 -29.88 29.46
N ARG A 137 -12.77 -30.86 28.62
CA ARG A 137 -12.25 -30.93 27.25
C ARG A 137 -12.57 -29.58 26.62
N GLY A 138 -11.53 -28.84 26.24
CA GLY A 138 -11.67 -27.69 25.35
C GLY A 138 -12.52 -28.13 24.17
N ARG A 139 -13.66 -27.46 23.98
CA ARG A 139 -14.50 -27.63 22.80
C ARG A 139 -13.62 -27.24 21.62
N GLY A 140 -13.16 -28.24 20.88
CA GLY A 140 -12.59 -28.05 19.56
C GLY A 140 -13.60 -27.25 18.74
N ALA A 141 -13.08 -26.22 18.05
CA ALA A 141 -13.86 -25.46 17.09
C ALA A 141 -14.57 -26.43 16.15
N VAL A 142 -15.86 -26.22 15.96
CA VAL A 142 -16.69 -27.01 15.05
C VAL A 142 -16.12 -26.78 13.65
N ALA A 143 -15.45 -27.78 13.09
CA ALA A 143 -15.06 -27.77 11.69
C ALA A 143 -16.35 -27.86 10.86
N GLY A 144 -16.73 -26.77 10.19
CA GLY A 144 -17.93 -26.75 9.35
C GLY A 144 -18.75 -25.46 9.33
N ALA A 145 -18.40 -24.43 10.13
CA ALA A 145 -19.12 -23.15 10.12
C ALA A 145 -18.25 -22.03 9.55
N PRO A 146 -18.83 -21.05 8.83
CA PRO A 146 -18.12 -19.85 8.40
C PRO A 146 -17.57 -19.10 9.63
N PRO A 147 -16.47 -18.34 9.47
CA PRO A 147 -15.88 -17.58 10.56
C PRO A 147 -16.90 -16.59 11.13
N ALA A 148 -17.00 -16.52 12.47
CA ALA A 148 -17.84 -15.52 13.11
C ALA A 148 -17.35 -14.10 12.76
N PRO A 149 -18.25 -13.10 12.66
CA PRO A 149 -17.88 -11.69 12.37
C PRO A 149 -16.74 -11.15 13.24
N THR A 150 -16.72 -11.52 14.53
CA THR A 150 -15.65 -11.12 15.47
C THR A 150 -14.25 -11.67 15.15
N LYS A 151 -14.15 -12.64 14.23
CA LYS A 151 -12.90 -13.22 13.73
C LYS A 151 -12.44 -12.59 12.41
N LEU A 152 -13.28 -11.81 11.74
CA LEU A 152 -12.97 -11.14 10.48
C LEU A 152 -12.44 -9.74 10.74
N LEU A 153 -11.38 -9.38 10.02
CA LEU A 153 -10.81 -8.04 9.98
C LEU A 153 -10.47 -7.69 8.54
N ALA A 154 -10.69 -6.45 8.14
CA ALA A 154 -10.13 -5.94 6.89
C ALA A 154 -8.91 -5.08 7.17
N MET A 155 -7.92 -5.14 6.28
CA MET A 155 -6.68 -4.38 6.42
C MET A 155 -6.29 -3.76 5.08
N ASP A 156 -5.78 -2.53 5.15
CA ASP A 156 -5.11 -1.85 4.05
C ASP A 156 -3.95 -0.98 4.57
N CYS A 157 -2.90 -0.86 3.76
CA CYS A 157 -1.70 -0.11 4.09
C CYS A 157 -1.35 0.93 3.02
N GLU A 158 -0.88 2.08 3.48
CA GLU A 158 -0.23 3.06 2.63
C GLU A 158 1.29 2.88 2.65
N MET A 159 1.90 2.90 1.47
CA MET A 159 3.35 2.73 1.32
C MET A 159 4.03 3.99 0.78
N VAL A 160 5.23 4.24 1.29
CA VAL A 160 6.19 5.23 0.78
C VAL A 160 7.36 4.55 0.08
N GLY A 161 8.10 5.29 -0.72
CA GLY A 161 9.31 4.87 -1.40
C GLY A 161 10.56 5.09 -0.54
N THR A 162 11.34 4.03 -0.36
CA THR A 162 12.64 4.01 0.32
C THR A 162 13.71 3.41 -0.61
N GLY A 163 14.98 3.51 -0.20
CA GLY A 163 16.11 2.98 -0.96
C GLY A 163 16.39 3.72 -2.28
N PRO A 164 17.30 3.20 -3.13
CA PRO A 164 17.73 3.88 -4.34
C PRO A 164 16.57 4.21 -5.28
N GLY A 165 16.34 5.51 -5.49
CA GLY A 165 15.25 6.02 -6.34
C GLY A 165 13.84 5.76 -5.80
N GLY A 166 13.68 5.48 -4.49
CA GLY A 166 12.37 5.25 -3.88
C GLY A 166 11.65 3.98 -4.37
N ARG A 167 12.40 3.03 -4.95
CA ARG A 167 11.85 1.80 -5.57
C ARG A 167 11.38 0.76 -4.55
N THR A 168 11.86 0.82 -3.32
CA THR A 168 11.42 -0.11 -2.26
C THR A 168 10.20 0.45 -1.55
N SER A 169 9.06 -0.22 -1.66
CA SER A 169 7.86 0.12 -0.90
C SER A 169 8.06 -0.20 0.60
N ALA A 170 7.81 0.76 1.47
CA ALA A 170 7.85 0.59 2.92
C ALA A 170 6.55 1.10 3.56
N LEU A 171 6.10 0.44 4.62
CA LEU A 171 4.86 0.76 5.34
C LEU A 171 4.92 2.15 5.97
N ALA A 172 3.91 2.98 5.70
CA ALA A 172 3.80 4.34 6.23
C ALA A 172 2.46 4.65 6.92
N ARG A 173 1.42 3.87 6.67
CA ARG A 173 0.18 3.84 7.47
C ARG A 173 -0.42 2.45 7.37
N CYS A 174 -0.99 1.95 8.45
CA CYS A 174 -1.73 0.71 8.45
C CYS A 174 -3.08 0.97 9.11
N SER A 175 -4.15 0.54 8.44
CA SER A 175 -5.52 0.62 8.92
C SER A 175 -6.11 -0.78 8.97
N ILE A 176 -6.78 -1.10 10.09
CA ILE A 176 -7.50 -2.35 10.33
C ILE A 176 -8.90 -1.99 10.81
N VAL A 177 -9.91 -2.60 10.20
CA VAL A 177 -11.31 -2.41 10.56
C VAL A 177 -11.98 -3.74 10.93
N SER A 178 -13.01 -3.67 11.78
CA SER A 178 -13.87 -4.81 12.12
C SER A 178 -14.73 -5.23 10.93
N TYR A 179 -15.49 -6.30 11.10
CA TYR A 179 -16.52 -6.71 10.16
C TYR A 179 -17.55 -5.58 9.91
N GLU A 180 -17.95 -4.85 10.95
CA GLU A 180 -18.89 -3.74 10.86
C GLU A 180 -18.27 -2.45 10.28
N GLY A 181 -16.95 -2.43 10.06
CA GLY A 181 -16.23 -1.27 9.54
C GLY A 181 -15.72 -0.29 10.61
N ASP A 182 -15.80 -0.67 11.89
CA ASP A 182 -15.24 0.11 12.99
C ASP A 182 -13.71 0.05 12.96
N VAL A 183 -13.05 1.18 13.24
CA VAL A 183 -11.59 1.25 13.22
C VAL A 183 -11.02 0.55 14.45
N VAL A 184 -10.30 -0.55 14.21
CA VAL A 184 -9.59 -1.33 15.25
C VAL A 184 -8.16 -0.81 15.42
N TYR A 185 -7.53 -0.41 14.31
CA TYR A 185 -6.18 0.16 14.30
C TYR A 185 -6.06 1.15 13.15
N ASP A 186 -5.54 2.35 13.40
CA ASP A 186 -5.16 3.30 12.35
C ASP A 186 -3.98 4.12 12.87
N ARG A 187 -2.79 3.86 12.31
CA ARG A 187 -1.57 4.56 12.72
C ARG A 187 -0.67 4.82 11.53
N TYR A 188 -0.11 6.03 11.51
CA TYR A 188 1.08 6.32 10.72
C TYR A 188 2.28 5.58 11.29
N VAL A 189 3.08 5.02 10.39
CA VAL A 189 4.24 4.19 10.70
C VAL A 189 5.49 4.86 10.12
N ARG A 190 6.54 4.95 10.92
CA ARG A 190 7.84 5.45 10.45
C ARG A 190 8.67 4.25 9.96
N PRO A 191 8.97 4.15 8.65
CA PRO A 191 9.86 3.12 8.14
C PRO A 191 11.24 3.17 8.79
N GLU A 192 11.93 2.02 8.87
CA GLU A 192 13.32 1.95 9.32
C GLU A 192 14.29 2.64 8.35
N ALA A 193 14.03 2.49 7.04
CA ALA A 193 14.82 3.10 6.00
C ALA A 193 14.37 4.55 5.74
N PRO A 194 15.29 5.47 5.38
CA PRO A 194 14.93 6.84 5.02
C PRO A 194 13.92 6.88 3.86
N ILE A 195 12.91 7.73 4.02
CA ILE A 195 11.91 8.00 2.98
C ILE A 195 12.55 8.87 1.90
N VAL A 196 12.50 8.40 0.66
CA VAL A 196 12.99 9.12 -0.53
C VAL A 196 11.83 9.71 -1.33
N ASP A 197 10.69 9.03 -1.35
CA ASP A 197 9.48 9.50 -2.03
C ASP A 197 8.25 9.17 -1.19
N TYR A 198 7.45 10.17 -0.84
CA TYR A 198 6.22 9.96 -0.06
C TYR A 198 5.09 9.33 -0.87
N ARG A 199 5.16 9.37 -2.21
CA ARG A 199 4.10 8.86 -3.09
C ARG A 199 2.73 9.47 -2.79
N THR A 200 2.69 10.71 -2.31
CA THR A 200 1.50 11.37 -1.73
C THR A 200 0.27 11.31 -2.64
N ARG A 201 0.44 11.41 -3.96
CA ARG A 201 -0.68 11.32 -4.91
C ARG A 201 -1.45 9.99 -4.86
N TRP A 202 -0.81 8.93 -4.35
CA TRP A 202 -1.41 7.63 -4.14
C TRP A 202 -1.61 7.37 -2.65
N SER A 203 -0.59 7.60 -1.83
CA SER A 203 -0.58 7.17 -0.43
C SER A 203 -1.26 8.11 0.55
N GLY A 204 -1.47 9.36 0.14
CA GLY A 204 -1.86 10.47 1.01
C GLY A 204 -0.83 10.83 2.08
N ILE A 205 0.30 10.14 2.16
CA ILE A 205 1.32 10.38 3.19
C ILE A 205 2.09 11.65 2.89
N ARG A 206 2.30 12.46 3.93
CA ARG A 206 3.05 13.71 3.92
C ARG A 206 4.11 13.68 5.00
N ARG A 207 5.13 14.53 4.87
CA ARG A 207 6.25 14.62 5.82
C ARG A 207 5.78 14.78 7.27
N HIS A 208 4.81 15.66 7.52
CA HIS A 208 4.34 15.94 8.88
C HIS A 208 3.66 14.72 9.54
N HIS A 209 3.10 13.77 8.77
CA HIS A 209 2.58 12.53 9.33
C HIS A 209 3.67 11.71 10.03
N MET A 210 4.93 11.88 9.61
CA MET A 210 6.06 11.17 10.20
C MET A 210 6.49 11.74 11.55
N ASP A 211 6.08 12.95 11.93
CA ASP A 211 6.54 13.61 13.15
C ASP A 211 6.10 12.82 14.41
N ARG A 212 4.89 12.28 14.38
CA ARG A 212 4.28 11.46 15.46
C ARG A 212 4.04 10.01 15.08
N ALA A 213 4.63 9.54 13.98
CA ALA A 213 4.46 8.18 13.51
C ALA A 213 5.09 7.16 14.45
N VAL A 214 4.43 6.02 14.60
CA VAL A 214 4.90 4.90 15.42
C VAL A 214 6.09 4.22 14.70
N PRO A 215 7.20 3.91 15.38
CA PRO A 215 8.30 3.18 14.75
C PRO A 215 7.84 1.82 14.19
N PHE A 216 8.35 1.44 13.01
CA PHE A 216 7.95 0.22 12.30
C PHE A 216 7.86 -1.03 13.20
N GLY A 217 8.91 -1.35 13.96
CA GLY A 217 8.91 -2.54 14.81
C GLY A 217 7.84 -2.54 15.90
N GLN A 218 7.45 -1.36 16.42
CA GLN A 218 6.35 -1.25 17.39
C GLN A 218 5.00 -1.43 16.71
N ALA A 219 4.77 -0.76 15.58
CA ALA A 219 3.55 -0.90 14.79
C ALA A 219 3.34 -2.34 14.32
N GLN A 220 4.40 -2.99 13.82
CA GLN A 220 4.37 -4.39 13.41
C GLN A 220 3.91 -5.30 14.55
N ARG A 221 4.51 -5.20 15.75
CA ARG A 221 4.07 -6.01 16.90
C ARG A 221 2.61 -5.79 17.27
N GLN A 222 2.12 -4.56 17.20
CA GLN A 222 0.72 -4.23 17.48
C GLN A 222 -0.21 -4.87 16.45
N VAL A 223 0.09 -4.69 15.16
CA VAL A 223 -0.68 -5.27 14.05
C VAL A 223 -0.69 -6.80 14.15
N LEU A 224 0.47 -7.45 14.30
CA LEU A 224 0.53 -8.92 14.38
C LEU A 224 -0.26 -9.50 15.56
N ARG A 225 -0.29 -8.79 16.70
CA ARG A 225 -1.12 -9.17 17.84
C ARG A 225 -2.61 -9.10 17.51
N ILE A 226 -3.03 -8.10 16.76
CA ILE A 226 -4.43 -7.93 16.33
C ILE A 226 -4.82 -9.01 15.32
N LEU A 227 -3.95 -9.33 14.35
CA LEU A 227 -4.22 -10.31 13.29
C LEU A 227 -4.12 -11.77 13.75
N ALA A 228 -3.59 -12.03 14.95
CA ALA A 228 -3.38 -13.39 15.45
C ALA A 228 -4.70 -14.18 15.53
N GLY A 229 -4.79 -15.28 14.78
CA GLY A 229 -5.97 -16.16 14.74
C GLY A 229 -7.22 -15.51 14.15
N LYS A 230 -7.06 -14.45 13.34
CA LYS A 230 -8.13 -13.77 12.61
C LYS A 230 -8.09 -14.16 11.14
N VAL A 231 -9.26 -14.08 10.50
CA VAL A 231 -9.37 -14.08 9.04
C VAL A 231 -9.16 -12.64 8.57
N VAL A 232 -8.21 -12.44 7.67
CA VAL A 232 -7.83 -11.11 7.17
C VAL A 232 -8.30 -10.94 5.74
N VAL A 233 -9.16 -9.96 5.54
CA VAL A 233 -9.68 -9.53 4.24
C VAL A 233 -8.84 -8.36 3.74
N GLY A 234 -8.47 -8.35 2.46
CA GLY A 234 -7.76 -7.24 1.84
C GLY A 234 -7.90 -7.23 0.33
N HIS A 235 -7.34 -6.21 -0.31
CA HIS A 235 -7.37 -6.08 -1.76
C HIS A 235 -5.95 -6.01 -2.32
N ALA A 236 -5.50 -7.07 -2.99
CA ALA A 236 -4.10 -7.28 -3.33
C ALA A 236 -3.19 -7.29 -2.08
N ILE A 237 -3.69 -7.92 -1.01
CA ILE A 237 -3.17 -7.86 0.38
C ILE A 237 -1.73 -8.36 0.54
N HIS A 238 -1.23 -9.13 -0.44
CA HIS A 238 0.16 -9.56 -0.49
C HIS A 238 1.15 -8.38 -0.49
N ASN A 239 0.75 -7.20 -1.01
CA ASN A 239 1.58 -6.00 -0.97
C ASN A 239 1.71 -5.47 0.46
N ASP A 240 0.62 -5.46 1.20
CA ASP A 240 0.54 -5.03 2.60
C ASP A 240 1.34 -5.96 3.51
N PHE A 241 1.15 -7.27 3.36
CA PHE A 241 1.92 -8.28 4.10
C PHE A 241 3.42 -8.17 3.81
N LYS A 242 3.80 -7.90 2.56
CA LYS A 242 5.20 -7.62 2.20
C LYS A 242 5.73 -6.36 2.87
N ALA A 243 4.96 -5.27 2.89
CA ALA A 243 5.34 -4.02 3.55
C ALA A 243 5.44 -4.18 5.08
N LEU A 244 4.59 -5.01 5.67
CA LEU A 244 4.58 -5.38 7.08
C LEU A 244 5.67 -6.42 7.43
N ARG A 245 6.38 -6.99 6.44
CA ARG A 245 7.32 -8.12 6.61
C ARG A 245 6.69 -9.29 7.35
N TYR A 246 5.48 -9.67 6.94
CA TYR A 246 4.67 -10.69 7.56
C TYR A 246 4.13 -11.68 6.52
N SER A 247 3.88 -12.92 6.94
CA SER A 247 3.19 -13.93 6.14
C SER A 247 1.99 -14.44 6.94
N HIS A 248 0.79 -14.04 6.50
CA HIS A 248 -0.45 -14.52 7.10
C HIS A 248 -0.80 -15.92 6.53
N PRO A 249 -1.38 -16.83 7.33
CA PRO A 249 -1.81 -18.12 6.82
C PRO A 249 -2.77 -17.97 5.64
N LYS A 250 -2.51 -18.69 4.54
CA LYS A 250 -3.36 -18.65 3.34
C LYS A 250 -4.81 -19.04 3.64
N ALA A 251 -5.00 -20.05 4.48
CA ALA A 251 -6.30 -20.51 4.94
C ALA A 251 -7.10 -19.45 5.74
N LEU A 252 -6.45 -18.38 6.19
CA LEU A 252 -7.07 -17.25 6.91
C LEU A 252 -7.00 -15.94 6.09
N THR A 253 -6.63 -15.98 4.81
CA THR A 253 -6.52 -14.78 3.95
C THR A 253 -7.63 -14.74 2.92
N ARG A 254 -8.33 -13.60 2.80
CA ARG A 254 -9.35 -13.33 1.77
C ARG A 254 -8.88 -12.15 0.91
N ASP A 255 -8.33 -12.42 -0.27
CA ASP A 255 -7.89 -11.38 -1.20
C ASP A 255 -8.97 -11.11 -2.27
N THR A 256 -9.62 -9.96 -2.16
CA THR A 256 -10.73 -9.54 -3.02
C THR A 256 -10.30 -9.16 -4.44
N SER A 257 -9.00 -8.98 -4.71
CA SER A 257 -8.52 -8.47 -6.01
C SER A 257 -8.59 -9.49 -7.15
N ARG A 258 -8.68 -10.78 -6.83
CA ARG A 258 -8.60 -11.89 -7.81
C ARG A 258 -9.66 -12.97 -7.59
N ILE A 259 -10.67 -12.73 -6.77
CA ILE A 259 -11.71 -13.72 -6.51
C ILE A 259 -12.72 -13.74 -7.68
N PRO A 260 -12.94 -14.90 -8.34
CA PRO A 260 -13.87 -15.00 -9.47
C PRO A 260 -15.30 -14.56 -9.14
N LEU A 261 -15.76 -14.80 -7.90
CA LEU A 261 -17.11 -14.47 -7.45
C LEU A 261 -17.41 -12.96 -7.55
N LEU A 262 -16.49 -12.10 -7.10
CA LEU A 262 -16.67 -10.64 -7.21
C LEU A 262 -16.63 -10.17 -8.66
N ASN A 263 -15.74 -10.74 -9.46
CA ASN A 263 -15.65 -10.40 -10.88
C ASN A 263 -16.95 -10.77 -11.62
N ARG A 264 -17.47 -11.98 -11.39
CA ARG A 264 -18.74 -12.44 -11.98
C ARG A 264 -19.89 -11.50 -11.61
N ARG A 265 -20.05 -11.19 -10.31
CA ARG A 265 -21.11 -10.29 -9.84
C ARG A 265 -20.94 -8.87 -10.36
N GLY A 266 -19.71 -8.41 -10.54
CA GLY A 266 -19.39 -7.07 -11.04
C GLY A 266 -19.38 -6.94 -12.57
N GLY A 267 -19.65 -8.03 -13.31
CA GLY A 267 -19.61 -8.03 -14.78
C GLY A 267 -18.20 -7.91 -15.37
N PHE A 268 -17.19 -8.39 -14.65
CA PHE A 268 -15.78 -8.39 -15.08
C PHE A 268 -15.31 -9.80 -15.46
N PRO A 269 -14.25 -9.93 -16.29
CA PRO A 269 -13.66 -11.23 -16.58
C PRO A 269 -13.15 -11.93 -15.31
N GLU A 270 -13.54 -13.18 -15.08
CA GLU A 270 -13.23 -13.90 -13.83
C GLU A 270 -11.72 -14.01 -13.53
N ASN A 271 -10.90 -14.15 -14.57
CA ASN A 271 -9.44 -14.30 -14.45
C ASN A 271 -8.67 -12.96 -14.39
N ALA A 272 -9.37 -11.83 -14.31
CA ALA A 272 -8.72 -10.52 -14.28
C ALA A 272 -8.55 -9.99 -12.85
N ALA A 273 -7.45 -9.27 -12.61
CA ALA A 273 -7.36 -8.44 -11.41
C ALA A 273 -8.11 -7.13 -11.67
N VAL A 274 -9.15 -6.87 -10.87
CA VAL A 274 -9.96 -5.64 -10.96
C VAL A 274 -9.61 -4.76 -9.77
N SER A 275 -9.39 -3.47 -10.02
CA SER A 275 -9.07 -2.50 -8.97
C SER A 275 -10.23 -2.33 -7.99
N LEU A 276 -9.93 -2.13 -6.71
CA LEU A 276 -10.90 -1.84 -5.65
C LEU A 276 -11.95 -0.82 -6.08
N LYS A 277 -11.52 0.35 -6.56
CA LYS A 277 -12.41 1.42 -7.05
C LYS A 277 -13.45 0.97 -8.08
N ARG A 278 -13.08 0.07 -9.00
CA ARG A 278 -13.99 -0.44 -10.04
C ARG A 278 -14.97 -1.45 -9.47
N LEU A 279 -14.51 -2.34 -8.60
CA LEU A 279 -15.39 -3.31 -7.93
C LEU A 279 -16.39 -2.60 -7.02
N THR A 280 -15.91 -1.68 -6.18
CA THR A 280 -16.74 -0.87 -5.27
C THR A 280 -17.78 -0.07 -6.05
N LYS A 281 -17.40 0.53 -7.19
CA LYS A 281 -18.37 1.24 -8.04
C LYS A 281 -19.41 0.30 -8.66
N ALA A 282 -19.00 -0.85 -9.18
CA ALA A 282 -19.90 -1.78 -9.86
C ALA A 282 -20.87 -2.49 -8.90
N LEU A 283 -20.39 -2.86 -7.71
CA LEU A 283 -21.13 -3.71 -6.78
C LEU A 283 -21.82 -2.94 -5.66
N LEU A 284 -21.24 -1.84 -5.21
CA LEU A 284 -21.74 -1.05 -4.08
C LEU A 284 -22.27 0.34 -4.52
N ASN A 285 -22.13 0.68 -5.80
CA ASN A 285 -22.44 2.01 -6.34
C ASN A 285 -21.75 3.17 -5.59
N GLN A 286 -20.58 2.91 -5.00
CA GLN A 286 -19.81 3.88 -4.21
C GLN A 286 -18.58 4.35 -4.98
N ASP A 287 -18.30 5.66 -4.89
CA ASP A 287 -17.07 6.26 -5.41
C ASP A 287 -16.08 6.47 -4.27
N ILE A 288 -15.00 5.67 -4.28
CA ILE A 288 -13.89 5.76 -3.31
C ILE A 288 -12.65 6.36 -3.95
N GLN A 289 -11.65 6.72 -3.12
CA GLN A 289 -10.39 7.30 -3.58
C GLN A 289 -10.65 8.53 -4.45
N VAL A 290 -11.55 9.40 -3.97
CA VAL A 290 -11.96 10.63 -4.66
C VAL A 290 -11.03 11.78 -4.29
N GLY A 291 -10.80 12.69 -5.25
CA GLY A 291 -9.94 13.85 -5.06
C GLY A 291 -8.46 13.62 -5.39
N THR A 292 -7.61 14.54 -4.91
CA THR A 292 -6.17 14.62 -5.28
C THR A 292 -5.24 14.44 -4.08
N SER A 293 -5.80 14.22 -2.90
CA SER A 293 -5.05 14.14 -1.64
C SER A 293 -4.37 12.80 -1.39
N GLY A 294 -4.50 11.84 -2.31
CA GLY A 294 -4.11 10.44 -2.11
C GLY A 294 -5.24 9.60 -1.53
N HIS A 295 -4.98 8.32 -1.30
CA HIS A 295 -5.93 7.35 -0.78
C HIS A 295 -5.99 7.40 0.74
N SER A 296 -7.04 6.77 1.28
CA SER A 296 -7.22 6.57 2.70
C SER A 296 -7.35 5.09 2.96
N SER A 297 -6.30 4.47 3.50
CA SER A 297 -6.37 3.07 3.95
C SER A 297 -7.58 2.70 4.84
N VAL A 298 -8.17 3.62 5.60
CA VAL A 298 -9.43 3.34 6.33
C VAL A 298 -10.62 3.19 5.39
N GLU A 299 -10.72 4.05 4.38
CA GLU A 299 -11.76 3.96 3.33
C GLU A 299 -11.58 2.65 2.54
N ASP A 300 -10.34 2.35 2.14
CA ASP A 300 -10.03 1.17 1.32
C ASP A 300 -10.25 -0.14 2.09
N ALA A 301 -9.89 -0.19 3.39
CA ALA A 301 -10.17 -1.35 4.25
C ALA A 301 -11.69 -1.57 4.44
N ARG A 302 -12.47 -0.51 4.64
CA ARG A 302 -13.94 -0.59 4.73
C ARG A 302 -14.57 -1.07 3.43
N ALA A 303 -14.20 -0.45 2.31
CA ALA A 303 -14.70 -0.83 0.99
C ALA A 303 -14.38 -2.30 0.67
N THR A 304 -13.20 -2.77 1.10
CA THR A 304 -12.80 -4.16 0.94
C THR A 304 -13.63 -5.12 1.79
N MET A 305 -13.94 -4.76 3.05
CA MET A 305 -14.82 -5.55 3.91
C MET A 305 -16.23 -5.64 3.32
N GLU A 306 -16.78 -4.51 2.85
CA GLU A 306 -18.10 -4.49 2.21
C GLU A 306 -18.15 -5.34 0.94
N LEU A 307 -17.10 -5.31 0.12
CA LEU A 307 -16.99 -6.21 -1.03
C LEU A 307 -16.95 -7.68 -0.60
N TYR A 308 -16.20 -8.02 0.44
CA TYR A 308 -16.19 -9.39 0.95
C TYR A 308 -17.59 -9.85 1.38
N LYS A 309 -18.35 -9.02 2.10
CA LYS A 309 -19.73 -9.33 2.52
C LYS A 309 -20.67 -9.65 1.36
N VAL A 310 -20.47 -9.03 0.19
CA VAL A 310 -21.27 -9.34 -1.01
C VAL A 310 -21.18 -10.83 -1.36
N VAL A 311 -20.00 -11.44 -1.21
CA VAL A 311 -19.73 -12.82 -1.62
C VAL A 311 -19.44 -13.77 -0.45
N GLU A 312 -19.61 -13.30 0.79
CA GLU A 312 -19.16 -14.00 1.99
C GLU A 312 -19.73 -15.42 2.10
N GLU A 313 -21.05 -15.55 1.95
CA GLU A 313 -21.72 -16.84 2.09
C GLU A 313 -21.18 -17.86 1.08
N GLU A 314 -21.15 -17.50 -0.21
CA GLU A 314 -20.65 -18.36 -1.29
C GLU A 314 -19.14 -18.66 -1.12
N TRP A 315 -18.35 -17.68 -0.71
CA TRP A 315 -16.90 -17.84 -0.56
C TRP A 315 -16.59 -18.77 0.61
N GLU A 316 -17.18 -18.55 1.79
CA GLU A 316 -16.88 -19.36 2.97
C GLU A 316 -17.45 -20.79 2.81
N GLN A 317 -18.60 -20.97 2.16
CA GLN A 317 -19.10 -22.31 1.79
C GLN A 317 -18.13 -23.02 0.83
N PHE A 318 -17.61 -22.33 -0.18
CA PHE A 318 -16.63 -22.90 -1.11
C PHE A 318 -15.36 -23.36 -0.38
N LEU A 319 -14.84 -22.56 0.56
CA LEU A 319 -13.67 -22.93 1.36
C LEU A 319 -13.92 -24.11 2.29
N LEU A 320 -15.13 -24.23 2.86
CA LEU A 320 -15.50 -25.37 3.69
C LEU A 320 -15.56 -26.68 2.89
N GLN A 321 -15.94 -26.61 1.62
CA GLN A 321 -15.97 -27.75 0.70
C GLN A 321 -14.59 -28.08 0.11
N ASN A 322 -13.65 -27.12 0.11
CA ASN A 322 -12.32 -27.23 -0.47
C ASN A 322 -11.24 -26.73 0.53
N PRO A 323 -10.98 -27.49 1.62
CA PRO A 323 -10.11 -27.08 2.72
C PRO A 323 -8.61 -26.97 2.37
#